data_AF-A0AA88AUS1-F1
#
_entry.id   AF-A0AA88AUS1-F1
#
_cell.length_a   1.000
_cell.length_b   1.000
_cell.length_c   1.000
_cell.angle_alpha   90.00
_cell.angle_beta   90.00
_cell.angle_gamma   90.00
#
_symmetry.space_group_name_H-M   'P 1'
#
loop_
_entity.id
_entity.type
_entity.pdbx_description
1 polymer ?
#
loop_
_entity_poly.entity_id
_entity_poly.type
_entity_poly.pdbx_seq_one_letter_code
_entity_poly.pdbx_strand_id
1 'polypeptide(L)'
;MDVGKPLSTDRATETDNSCTFVLELPESDSLFNEKKSIARNVRDGQMLSGRLSNFYNLLQKKGFDTKQQIRITSSSHSDSIRASLNEMLQITRIINLDEVELYFLEDDASSPMYFYSPRNELVALISILRLVENSLCDCTEMQKNIMQELRASVVDMIGVCSDENITESVILEDHCRDKENRLLQWGEENGMTSRLRIAYVEGAGRGAIAREDLYVGDTALEIPTSLIISEELVKESDMYHILEANEMSSETMLLLWSMKEKYNTNSKFKVYFDTLPEEFHTGLIGVLLSFISSPFYPTFLNASGLSFEVDAFVVLGDSPLMFEIIEAKEHLQNQYNLLIPSLCEEHPDIFPPELFTWEQFLWACELWYSNGMKIMFPDGEIRTCLVPVAGFLNHSLYPHIINYGKVDSTTNTLKFCMSRARNEGKECFLSYGNLSSSHLITFYGFIPKGDNPYDVIPLEFDAGEDDFHMARGTWFSTNHEVFHYGLPSPLLDKLRKTRNPTLHTKVLLQESVESEIEVLEELCNTFDSMMDNLLVDFDDGFRKQASWDVELAIKYKGILRKIISSITTSCQTGCNELRARFLKIMDEDTRG
;
A
#
# COMPACT_ATOMS: atom_id res chain seq x y z
N MET A 1 -1.79 70.32 47.86
CA MET A 1 -2.53 69.63 46.78
C MET A 1 -2.16 68.18 46.92
N ASP A 2 -3.07 67.47 47.58
CA ASP A 2 -2.77 66.26 48.32
C ASP A 2 -3.12 64.99 47.54
N VAL A 3 -2.40 63.95 47.92
CA VAL A 3 -2.37 62.56 47.48
C VAL A 3 -3.76 61.90 47.33
N GLY A 4 -3.93 61.09 46.28
CA GLY A 4 -5.08 60.19 46.11
C GLY A 4 -4.72 58.92 45.31
N LYS A 5 -4.88 57.77 45.96
CA LYS A 5 -4.58 56.37 45.59
C LYS A 5 -5.19 55.85 44.26
N PRO A 6 -4.70 54.70 43.75
CA PRO A 6 -5.04 54.15 42.43
C PRO A 6 -6.41 53.45 42.43
N LEU A 7 -7.16 53.60 41.32
CA LEU A 7 -8.31 52.78 41.00
C LEU A 7 -7.86 51.65 40.07
N SER A 8 -8.01 50.43 40.58
CA SER A 8 -7.87 49.17 39.86
C SER A 8 -8.68 49.18 38.57
N THR A 9 -8.05 48.79 37.48
CA THR A 9 -8.75 48.06 36.42
C THR A 9 -8.08 46.70 36.33
N ASP A 10 -8.70 45.73 36.99
CA ASP A 10 -8.54 44.31 36.67
C ASP A 10 -8.77 44.15 35.17
N ARG A 11 -7.69 44.11 34.39
CA ARG A 11 -7.69 43.29 33.19
C ARG A 11 -7.28 41.92 33.66
N ALA A 12 -8.29 41.12 34.01
CA ALA A 12 -8.16 39.68 34.03
C ALA A 12 -7.42 39.28 32.75
N THR A 13 -6.20 38.79 32.94
CA THR A 13 -5.57 37.89 31.97
C THR A 13 -6.53 36.72 31.81
N GLU A 14 -7.37 36.76 30.79
CA GLU A 14 -8.03 35.55 30.30
C GLU A 14 -6.90 34.58 29.97
N THR A 15 -6.68 33.62 30.85
CA THR A 15 -5.85 32.47 30.57
C THR A 15 -6.52 31.79 29.38
N ASP A 16 -5.82 31.76 28.24
CA ASP A 16 -6.33 31.14 27.02
C ASP A 16 -6.44 29.63 27.24
N ASN A 17 -7.58 29.19 27.78
CA ASN A 17 -7.85 27.80 28.15
C ASN A 17 -8.28 26.97 26.93
N SER A 18 -7.58 27.15 25.81
CA SER A 18 -7.85 26.46 24.56
C SER A 18 -6.60 25.78 24.03
N CYS A 19 -6.82 24.77 23.20
CA CYS A 19 -5.80 24.01 22.51
C CYS A 19 -6.00 24.21 21.02
N THR A 20 -4.94 24.61 20.31
CA THR A 20 -5.00 24.86 18.87
C THR A 20 -4.13 23.85 18.16
N PHE A 21 -4.71 23.14 17.21
CA PHE A 21 -4.03 22.21 16.33
C PHE A 21 -3.92 22.81 14.93
N VAL A 22 -2.80 22.54 14.27
CA VAL A 22 -2.57 22.95 12.88
C VAL A 22 -2.43 21.70 12.03
N LEU A 23 -3.31 21.58 11.03
CA LEU A 23 -3.25 20.54 10.02
C LEU A 23 -2.82 21.17 8.71
N GLU A 24 -1.73 20.67 8.14
CA GLU A 24 -1.10 21.27 6.96
C GLU A 24 -0.84 20.21 5.89
N LEU A 25 -1.33 20.46 4.68
CA LEU A 25 -0.96 19.72 3.48
C LEU A 25 0.40 20.25 2.99
N PRO A 26 1.48 19.44 2.98
CA PRO A 26 2.80 19.90 2.59
C PRO A 26 2.88 20.26 1.10
N GLU A 27 3.56 21.36 0.75
CA GLU A 27 3.75 21.74 -0.67
C GLU A 27 4.63 20.76 -1.46
N SER A 28 5.38 19.91 -0.76
CA SER A 28 6.20 18.84 -1.35
C SER A 28 5.39 17.57 -1.67
N ASP A 29 4.10 17.50 -1.31
CA ASP A 29 3.25 16.36 -1.64
C ASP A 29 3.12 16.24 -3.16
N SER A 30 3.35 15.05 -3.72
CA SER A 30 3.28 14.84 -5.18
C SER A 30 1.87 15.04 -5.74
N LEU A 31 0.85 14.85 -4.89
CA LEU A 31 -0.57 15.06 -5.19
C LEU A 31 -1.06 16.39 -4.62
N PHE A 32 -0.14 17.33 -4.35
CA PHE A 32 -0.49 18.60 -3.73
C PHE A 32 -1.56 19.32 -4.53
N ASN A 33 -1.45 19.46 -5.84
CA ASN A 33 -2.40 20.21 -6.67
C ASN A 33 -3.75 19.49 -6.87
N GLU A 34 -3.78 18.18 -6.67
CA GLU A 34 -4.97 17.38 -6.75
C GLU A 34 -5.70 17.36 -5.40
N LYS A 35 -5.00 17.61 -4.29
CA LYS A 35 -5.56 17.75 -2.94
C LYS A 35 -5.87 19.22 -2.57
N LYS A 36 -5.04 20.15 -3.06
CA LYS A 36 -5.09 21.63 -2.91
C LYS A 36 -5.72 22.25 -4.14
N SER A 37 -6.38 23.38 -4.00
CA SER A 37 -6.83 24.14 -5.18
C SER A 37 -5.70 24.81 -5.96
N ILE A 38 -5.90 24.95 -7.27
CA ILE A 38 -5.58 26.21 -7.95
C ILE A 38 -6.89 26.87 -8.41
N ALA A 39 -7.42 27.78 -7.60
CA ALA A 39 -8.26 28.84 -8.12
C ALA A 39 -7.35 29.85 -8.85
N ARG A 40 -7.18 29.71 -10.17
CA ARG A 40 -6.79 30.83 -11.01
C ARG A 40 -7.81 31.03 -12.11
N ASN A 41 -8.40 32.22 -12.08
CA ASN A 41 -9.12 32.82 -13.18
C ASN A 41 -8.40 32.50 -14.50
N VAL A 42 -9.13 31.90 -15.44
CA VAL A 42 -8.73 31.77 -16.84
C VAL A 42 -8.51 33.18 -17.39
N ARG A 43 -7.29 33.68 -17.29
CA ARG A 43 -6.66 34.68 -18.14
C ARG A 43 -5.16 34.41 -18.11
N ASP A 44 -4.76 33.48 -18.95
CA ASP A 44 -3.64 33.59 -19.90
C ASP A 44 -3.14 32.19 -20.22
N GLY A 45 -3.12 31.89 -21.53
CA GLY A 45 -2.85 30.57 -22.06
C GLY A 45 -1.43 30.11 -21.78
N GLN A 46 -1.29 29.16 -20.86
CA GLN A 46 -0.17 28.21 -20.82
C GLN A 46 -0.74 26.84 -20.46
N MET A 47 -0.63 25.91 -21.42
CA MET A 47 -0.93 24.50 -21.19
C MET A 47 0.17 23.90 -20.31
N LEU A 48 -0.25 23.30 -19.19
CA LEU A 48 0.59 22.41 -18.40
C LEU A 48 0.16 20.97 -18.67
N SER A 49 1.14 20.07 -18.67
CA SER A 49 1.08 18.70 -19.16
C SER A 49 0.06 17.82 -18.43
N GLY A 50 -0.95 17.35 -19.16
CA GLY A 50 -1.15 15.92 -19.45
C GLY A 50 -1.33 14.90 -18.32
N ARG A 51 -1.79 15.26 -17.12
CA ARG A 51 -2.30 14.28 -16.15
C ARG A 51 -3.58 14.80 -15.50
N LEU A 52 -4.66 14.03 -15.64
CA LEU A 52 -5.97 14.14 -14.97
C LEU A 52 -6.62 15.54 -15.03
N SER A 53 -7.32 15.83 -16.12
CA SER A 53 -8.07 17.09 -16.34
C SER A 53 -9.33 17.30 -15.48
N ASN A 54 -9.46 16.59 -14.34
CA ASN A 54 -10.52 16.79 -13.35
C ASN A 54 -9.86 17.09 -11.98
N PHE A 55 -9.43 18.33 -11.75
CA PHE A 55 -8.89 18.76 -10.45
C PHE A 55 -9.97 18.63 -9.35
N TYR A 56 -9.88 17.58 -8.54
CA TYR A 56 -10.70 17.42 -7.35
C TYR A 56 -10.27 18.45 -6.30
N ASN A 57 -10.90 19.62 -6.24
CA ASN A 57 -10.62 20.63 -5.21
C ASN A 57 -11.10 20.17 -3.80
N LEU A 58 -10.57 19.09 -3.24
CA LEU A 58 -11.19 18.36 -2.12
C LEU A 58 -11.25 19.15 -0.81
N LEU A 59 -10.12 19.70 -0.35
CA LEU A 59 -10.09 20.49 0.88
C LEU A 59 -11.05 21.69 0.77
N GLN A 60 -10.99 22.44 -0.33
CA GLN A 60 -11.86 23.60 -0.54
C GLN A 60 -13.33 23.25 -0.78
N LYS A 61 -13.64 22.17 -1.50
CA LYS A 61 -15.02 21.67 -1.65
C LYS A 61 -15.64 21.36 -0.29
N LYS A 62 -14.83 20.90 0.68
CA LYS A 62 -15.25 20.68 2.07
C LYS A 62 -15.06 21.91 2.99
N GLY A 63 -14.64 23.06 2.46
CA GLY A 63 -14.53 24.32 3.20
C GLY A 63 -13.26 24.48 4.03
N PHE A 64 -12.21 23.70 3.75
CA PHE A 64 -10.93 23.74 4.47
C PHE A 64 -9.82 24.43 3.68
N ASP A 65 -8.95 25.12 4.41
CA ASP A 65 -7.70 25.64 3.86
C ASP A 65 -6.59 24.57 3.86
N THR A 66 -5.53 24.78 3.07
CA THR A 66 -4.36 23.88 3.08
C THR A 66 -3.60 23.88 4.39
N LYS A 67 -3.83 24.91 5.21
CA LYS A 67 -3.30 25.05 6.56
C LYS A 67 -4.46 25.43 7.47
N GLN A 68 -5.13 24.42 8.01
CA GLN A 68 -6.32 24.59 8.83
C GLN A 68 -5.93 24.65 10.31
N GLN A 69 -6.50 25.61 11.05
CA GLN A 69 -6.38 25.69 12.50
C GLN A 69 -7.66 25.21 13.16
N ILE A 70 -7.55 24.27 14.09
CA ILE A 70 -8.68 23.74 14.86
C ILE A 70 -8.46 24.06 16.32
N ARG A 71 -9.38 24.84 16.91
CA ARG A 71 -9.31 25.29 18.29
C ARG A 71 -10.35 24.55 19.13
N ILE A 72 -9.88 23.88 20.19
CA ILE A 72 -10.72 23.18 21.17
C ILE A 72 -10.63 23.93 22.50
N THR A 73 -11.76 24.23 23.13
CA THR A 73 -11.81 25.04 24.37
C THR A 73 -12.11 24.19 25.59
N SER A 74 -11.65 24.60 26.76
CA SER A 74 -11.93 23.90 28.03
C SER A 74 -13.40 23.86 28.47
N SER A 75 -14.27 24.70 27.89
CA SER A 75 -15.72 24.64 28.05
C SER A 75 -16.41 23.68 27.07
N SER A 76 -15.66 23.06 26.16
CA SER A 76 -16.22 22.13 25.17
C SER A 76 -16.76 20.87 25.87
N HIS A 77 -18.05 20.59 25.68
CA HIS A 77 -18.63 19.30 26.05
C HIS A 77 -18.07 18.18 25.16
N SER A 78 -18.19 16.93 25.61
CA SER A 78 -17.69 15.75 24.87
C SER A 78 -18.15 15.71 23.40
N ASP A 79 -19.39 16.15 23.12
CA ASP A 79 -19.92 16.26 21.76
C ASP A 79 -19.17 17.28 20.89
N SER A 80 -18.70 18.39 21.48
CA SER A 80 -17.89 19.39 20.78
C SER A 80 -16.48 18.88 20.48
N ILE A 81 -15.88 18.09 21.39
CA ILE A 81 -14.58 17.46 21.15
C ILE A 81 -14.68 16.44 20.02
N ARG A 82 -15.75 15.63 20.01
CA ARG A 82 -16.03 14.68 18.92
C ARG A 82 -16.26 15.40 17.58
N ALA A 83 -16.95 16.54 17.56
CA ALA A 83 -17.12 17.34 16.36
C ALA A 83 -15.78 17.86 15.81
N SER A 84 -14.91 18.42 16.67
CA SER A 84 -13.57 18.84 16.27
C SER A 84 -12.71 17.67 15.81
N LEU A 85 -12.79 16.51 16.45
CA LEU A 85 -12.09 15.30 16.01
C LEU A 85 -12.56 14.85 14.63
N ASN A 86 -13.86 14.88 14.35
CA ASN A 86 -14.40 14.56 13.02
C ASN A 86 -13.92 15.54 11.95
N GLU A 87 -13.76 16.83 12.28
CA GLU A 87 -13.17 17.83 11.40
C GLU A 87 -11.69 17.53 11.11
N MET A 88 -10.90 17.28 12.16
CA MET A 88 -9.50 16.87 12.04
C MET A 88 -9.35 15.62 11.17
N LEU A 89 -10.25 14.65 11.36
CA LEU A 89 -10.25 13.39 10.63
C LEU A 89 -10.56 13.57 9.15
N GLN A 90 -11.52 14.43 8.79
CA GLN A 90 -11.79 14.76 7.39
C GLN A 90 -10.58 15.35 6.68
N ILE A 91 -9.89 16.29 7.32
CA ILE A 91 -8.71 16.95 6.74
C ILE A 91 -7.56 15.96 6.60
N THR A 92 -7.27 15.18 7.65
CA THR A 92 -6.16 14.22 7.64
C THR A 92 -6.36 13.06 6.68
N ARG A 93 -7.59 12.58 6.47
CA ARG A 93 -7.90 11.60 5.42
C ARG A 93 -7.52 12.12 4.04
N ILE A 94 -7.88 13.37 3.72
CA ILE A 94 -7.54 14.00 2.43
C ILE A 94 -6.03 14.18 2.28
N ILE A 95 -5.34 14.63 3.34
CA ILE A 95 -3.88 14.78 3.33
C ILE A 95 -3.21 13.44 2.98
N ASN A 96 -3.72 12.33 3.50
CA ASN A 96 -3.14 10.99 3.35
C ASN A 96 -3.63 10.20 2.14
N LEU A 97 -4.45 10.79 1.25
CA LEU A 97 -4.87 10.12 0.01
C LEU A 97 -3.67 9.79 -0.89
N ASP A 98 -3.66 8.59 -1.44
CA ASP A 98 -2.78 8.23 -2.57
C ASP A 98 -3.50 8.37 -3.93
N GLU A 99 -2.78 8.07 -5.01
CA GLU A 99 -3.27 8.22 -6.39
C GLU A 99 -4.49 7.32 -6.67
N VAL A 100 -4.49 6.07 -6.20
CA VAL A 100 -5.59 5.12 -6.40
C VAL A 100 -6.80 5.58 -5.59
N GLU A 101 -6.62 5.89 -4.30
CA GLU A 101 -7.70 6.37 -3.46
C GLU A 101 -8.34 7.65 -3.99
N LEU A 102 -7.51 8.58 -4.48
CA LEU A 102 -7.95 9.82 -5.09
C LEU A 102 -8.76 9.59 -6.37
N TYR A 103 -8.30 8.67 -7.24
CA TYR A 103 -8.99 8.35 -8.49
C TYR A 103 -10.40 7.81 -8.27
N PHE A 104 -10.58 6.98 -7.23
CA PHE A 104 -11.85 6.35 -6.89
C PHE A 104 -12.70 7.15 -5.89
N LEU A 105 -12.29 8.36 -5.52
CA LEU A 105 -13.01 9.16 -4.56
C LEU A 105 -14.35 9.65 -5.13
N GLU A 106 -15.43 9.42 -4.40
CA GLU A 106 -16.77 9.83 -4.83
C GLU A 106 -16.98 11.35 -4.65
N ASP A 107 -17.66 11.99 -5.60
CA ASP A 107 -17.86 13.45 -5.67
C ASP A 107 -18.86 14.03 -4.65
N ASP A 108 -19.56 13.19 -3.89
CA ASP A 108 -20.66 13.65 -3.05
C ASP A 108 -20.16 14.28 -1.73
N ALA A 109 -20.40 15.58 -1.60
CA ALA A 109 -20.01 16.38 -0.45
C ALA A 109 -20.72 15.95 0.86
N SER A 110 -21.80 15.16 0.77
CA SER A 110 -22.73 14.92 1.87
C SER A 110 -22.75 13.51 2.47
N SER A 111 -21.94 12.58 1.96
CA SER A 111 -22.01 11.17 2.40
C SER A 111 -21.04 10.85 3.55
N PRO A 112 -21.48 10.10 4.60
CA PRO A 112 -20.68 9.82 5.78
C PRO A 112 -19.63 8.71 5.57
N MET A 113 -18.44 8.95 6.15
CA MET A 113 -17.50 8.00 6.78
C MET A 113 -16.92 6.76 6.04
N TYR A 114 -17.44 6.31 4.89
CA TYR A 114 -17.11 4.98 4.33
C TYR A 114 -16.22 4.93 3.07
N PHE A 115 -15.57 6.03 2.66
CA PHE A 115 -14.86 6.10 1.37
C PHE A 115 -13.38 5.72 1.39
N TYR A 116 -12.74 5.82 2.56
CA TYR A 116 -11.30 5.69 2.67
C TYR A 116 -10.91 4.24 2.95
N SER A 117 -9.74 3.81 2.45
CA SER A 117 -9.26 2.46 2.77
C SER A 117 -9.07 2.32 4.30
N PRO A 118 -9.15 1.10 4.84
CA PRO A 118 -8.83 0.85 6.26
C PRO A 118 -7.47 1.40 6.68
N ARG A 119 -6.52 1.42 5.73
CA ARG A 119 -5.19 1.97 5.94
C ARG A 119 -5.21 3.49 6.04
N ASN A 120 -5.86 4.20 5.10
CA ASN A 120 -5.97 5.67 5.16
C ASN A 120 -6.66 6.12 6.44
N GLU A 121 -7.74 5.44 6.84
CA GLU A 121 -8.43 5.70 8.11
C GLU A 121 -7.45 5.62 9.30
N LEU A 122 -6.69 4.53 9.37
CA LEU A 122 -5.73 4.31 10.45
C LEU A 122 -4.58 5.33 10.42
N VAL A 123 -4.03 5.64 9.25
CA VAL A 123 -2.96 6.64 9.08
C VAL A 123 -3.45 8.02 9.51
N ALA A 124 -4.67 8.40 9.17
CA ALA A 124 -5.27 9.67 9.55
C ALA A 124 -5.46 9.77 11.07
N LEU A 125 -6.05 8.76 11.70
CA LEU A 125 -6.21 8.70 13.16
C LEU A 125 -4.87 8.74 13.90
N ILE A 126 -3.86 8.00 13.42
CA ILE A 126 -2.53 8.01 14.05
C ILE A 126 -1.81 9.34 13.86
N SER A 127 -2.01 10.02 12.72
CA SER A 127 -1.49 11.37 12.51
C SER A 127 -2.09 12.36 13.51
N ILE A 128 -3.41 12.28 13.76
CA ILE A 128 -4.08 13.06 14.81
C ILE A 128 -3.51 12.69 16.18
N LEU A 129 -3.40 11.41 16.51
CA LEU A 129 -2.87 10.96 17.79
C LEU A 129 -1.48 11.55 18.08
N ARG A 130 -0.58 11.52 17.09
CA ARG A 130 0.75 12.12 17.18
C ARG A 130 0.72 13.63 17.41
N LEU A 131 -0.19 14.34 16.76
CA LEU A 131 -0.36 15.78 16.97
C LEU A 131 -0.81 16.09 18.41
N VAL A 132 -1.72 15.28 18.94
CA VAL A 132 -2.16 15.36 20.34
C VAL A 132 -1.01 15.06 21.31
N GLU A 133 -0.25 13.99 21.05
CA GLU A 133 0.88 13.56 21.89
C GLU A 133 2.04 14.56 21.90
N ASN A 134 2.38 15.16 20.74
CA ASN A 134 3.41 16.18 20.67
C ASN A 134 3.00 17.48 21.39
N SER A 135 1.70 17.76 21.47
CA SER A 135 1.17 18.96 22.14
C SER A 135 1.05 18.79 23.66
N LEU A 136 1.07 17.57 24.18
CA LEU A 136 0.88 17.26 25.61
C LEU A 136 2.01 17.81 26.51
N CYS A 137 3.23 17.93 26.00
CA CYS A 137 4.40 18.39 26.75
C CYS A 137 4.31 19.86 27.17
N ASP A 138 3.60 20.70 26.41
CA ASP A 138 3.55 22.16 26.59
C ASP A 138 2.24 22.65 27.23
N CYS A 139 1.39 21.73 27.72
CA CYS A 139 0.04 22.02 28.19
C CYS A 139 -0.05 22.40 29.69
N THR A 140 -0.90 23.37 30.00
CA THR A 140 -1.44 23.62 31.35
C THR A 140 -2.31 22.45 31.83
N GLU A 141 -2.56 22.30 33.14
CA GLU A 141 -3.39 21.22 33.69
C GLU A 141 -4.80 21.14 33.07
N MET A 142 -5.42 22.28 32.76
CA MET A 142 -6.74 22.28 32.12
C MET A 142 -6.69 21.84 30.65
N GLN A 143 -5.61 22.17 29.94
CA GLN A 143 -5.36 21.70 28.58
C GLN A 143 -5.03 20.20 28.56
N LYS A 144 -4.37 19.66 29.60
CA LYS A 144 -4.09 18.22 29.72
C LYS A 144 -5.37 17.38 29.76
N ASN A 145 -6.41 17.83 30.46
CA ASN A 145 -7.69 17.12 30.49
C ASN A 145 -8.32 17.02 29.10
N ILE A 146 -8.33 18.13 28.33
CA ILE A 146 -8.82 18.16 26.94
C ILE A 146 -8.01 17.20 26.07
N MET A 147 -6.67 17.26 26.19
CA MET A 147 -5.77 16.37 25.43
C MET A 147 -6.02 14.90 25.75
N GLN A 148 -6.25 14.56 27.02
CA GLN A 148 -6.52 13.18 27.44
C GLN A 148 -7.87 12.67 26.90
N GLU A 149 -8.92 13.50 26.93
CA GLU A 149 -10.23 13.14 26.36
C GLU A 149 -10.16 12.98 24.83
N LEU A 150 -9.46 13.90 24.15
CA LEU A 150 -9.24 13.80 22.71
C LEU A 150 -8.41 12.56 22.37
N ARG A 151 -7.33 12.30 23.11
CA ARG A 151 -6.51 11.09 22.97
C ARG A 151 -7.34 9.82 23.15
N ALA A 152 -8.16 9.75 24.20
CA ALA A 152 -9.03 8.61 24.46
C ALA A 152 -10.04 8.41 23.32
N SER A 153 -10.63 9.49 22.80
CA SER A 153 -11.57 9.44 21.67
C SER A 153 -10.91 8.95 20.38
N VAL A 154 -9.67 9.37 20.10
CA VAL A 154 -8.90 8.89 18.94
C VAL A 154 -8.57 7.39 19.09
N VAL A 155 -8.11 6.96 20.28
CA VAL A 155 -7.80 5.54 20.55
C VAL A 155 -9.05 4.66 20.45
N ASP A 156 -10.20 5.15 20.91
CA ASP A 156 -11.49 4.46 20.76
C ASP A 156 -11.86 4.27 19.27
N MET A 157 -11.74 5.33 18.46
CA MET A 157 -11.95 5.23 17.00
C MET A 157 -10.98 4.26 16.32
N ILE A 158 -9.72 4.21 16.75
CA ILE A 158 -8.72 3.25 16.25
C ILE A 158 -9.15 1.80 16.56
N GLY A 159 -9.70 1.55 17.76
CA GLY A 159 -10.21 0.23 18.15
C GLY A 159 -11.36 -0.25 17.25
N VAL A 160 -12.25 0.66 16.86
CA VAL A 160 -13.41 0.35 16.00
C VAL A 160 -13.02 0.02 14.56
N CYS A 161 -11.87 0.48 14.06
CA CYS A 161 -11.44 0.31 12.67
C CYS A 161 -11.19 -1.15 12.22
N SER A 162 -11.53 -2.18 13.01
CA SER A 162 -10.91 -3.48 12.80
C SER A 162 -11.59 -4.80 13.17
N ASP A 163 -12.68 -4.85 13.92
CA ASP A 163 -13.13 -6.17 14.41
C ASP A 163 -14.04 -6.94 13.44
N GLU A 164 -14.62 -6.31 12.42
CA GLU A 164 -15.70 -6.96 11.65
C GLU A 164 -15.21 -7.91 10.53
N ASN A 165 -13.94 -7.85 10.10
CA ASN A 165 -13.46 -8.57 8.89
C ASN A 165 -12.13 -9.33 9.03
N ILE A 166 -11.55 -9.46 10.23
CA ILE A 166 -10.25 -10.15 10.40
C ILE A 166 -10.47 -11.65 10.66
N THR A 167 -10.23 -12.48 9.64
CA THR A 167 -10.08 -13.93 9.84
C THR A 167 -8.83 -14.19 10.68
N GLU A 168 -8.98 -14.74 11.89
CA GLU A 168 -7.84 -15.00 12.76
C GLU A 168 -6.82 -15.94 12.12
N SER A 169 -5.53 -15.62 12.32
CA SER A 169 -4.42 -16.50 11.94
C SER A 169 -4.42 -17.76 12.78
N VAL A 170 -4.19 -18.91 12.14
CA VAL A 170 -3.99 -20.19 12.81
C VAL A 170 -2.49 -20.37 13.06
N ILE A 171 -2.11 -20.51 14.32
CA ILE A 171 -0.71 -20.62 14.74
C ILE A 171 -0.37 -22.09 14.92
N LEU A 172 0.69 -22.54 14.26
CA LEU A 172 1.15 -23.92 14.27
C LEU A 172 2.27 -24.07 15.32
N GLU A 173 1.96 -24.73 16.44
CA GLU A 173 2.87 -24.78 17.60
C GLU A 173 4.09 -25.71 17.43
N ASP A 174 4.04 -26.68 16.51
CA ASP A 174 4.98 -27.82 16.45
C ASP A 174 6.15 -27.69 15.44
N HIS A 175 6.26 -26.57 14.71
CA HIS A 175 7.36 -26.41 13.75
C HIS A 175 8.64 -25.89 14.45
N CYS A 176 9.77 -26.55 14.17
CA CYS A 176 11.10 -26.31 14.77
C CYS A 176 11.48 -24.82 14.76
N ARG A 177 11.65 -24.22 15.95
CA ARG A 177 11.89 -22.76 16.15
C ARG A 177 13.34 -22.43 16.47
N ASP A 178 14.25 -23.40 16.36
CA ASP A 178 15.60 -23.27 16.92
C ASP A 178 16.41 -22.17 16.23
N LYS A 179 16.23 -21.98 14.93
CA LYS A 179 16.94 -20.94 14.17
C LYS A 179 16.40 -19.54 14.49
N GLU A 180 15.08 -19.37 14.46
CA GLU A 180 14.38 -18.11 14.73
C GLU A 180 14.61 -17.64 16.18
N ASN A 181 14.57 -18.57 17.14
CA ASN A 181 14.86 -18.26 18.54
C ASN A 181 16.31 -17.81 18.72
N ARG A 182 17.27 -18.44 18.03
CA ARG A 182 18.68 -18.00 18.06
C ARG A 182 18.85 -16.61 17.46
N LEU A 183 18.12 -16.28 16.40
CA LEU A 183 18.16 -14.94 15.82
C LEU A 183 17.57 -13.89 16.75
N LEU A 184 16.44 -14.19 17.40
CA LEU A 184 15.87 -13.32 18.43
C LEU A 184 16.84 -13.10 19.59
N GLN A 185 17.45 -14.18 20.09
CA GLN A 185 18.44 -14.10 21.16
C GLN A 185 19.67 -13.28 20.73
N TRP A 186 20.20 -13.52 19.53
CA TRP A 186 21.31 -12.74 18.97
C TRP A 186 20.95 -11.25 18.88
N GLY A 187 19.72 -10.91 18.47
CA GLY A 187 19.24 -9.54 18.45
C GLY A 187 19.22 -8.93 19.85
N GLU A 188 18.63 -9.62 20.83
CA GLU A 188 18.54 -9.19 22.23
C GLU A 188 19.94 -8.99 22.86
N GLU A 189 20.88 -9.89 22.60
CA GLU A 189 22.29 -9.79 23.04
C GLU A 189 23.03 -8.58 22.43
N ASN A 190 22.57 -8.08 21.28
CA ASN A 190 23.11 -6.90 20.60
C ASN A 190 22.26 -5.63 20.79
N GLY A 191 21.38 -5.61 21.80
CA GLY A 191 20.66 -4.41 22.23
C GLY A 191 19.30 -4.19 21.55
N MET A 192 18.79 -5.16 20.80
CA MET A 192 17.40 -5.17 20.35
C MET A 192 16.46 -5.41 21.54
N THR A 193 15.27 -4.81 21.53
CA THR A 193 14.18 -5.21 22.42
C THR A 193 12.99 -5.71 21.60
N SER A 194 12.40 -6.83 22.03
CA SER A 194 11.26 -7.45 21.34
C SER A 194 10.19 -7.91 22.31
N ARG A 195 8.96 -7.42 22.08
CA ARG A 195 7.73 -7.94 22.67
C ARG A 195 7.04 -8.95 21.75
N LEU A 196 7.76 -9.42 20.73
CA LEU A 196 7.29 -10.36 19.72
C LEU A 196 8.08 -11.67 19.79
N ARG A 197 7.42 -12.80 19.49
CA ARG A 197 8.05 -14.10 19.25
C ARG A 197 7.78 -14.55 17.82
N ILE A 198 8.69 -15.31 17.23
CA ILE A 198 8.47 -15.88 15.90
C ILE A 198 7.76 -17.23 16.03
N ALA A 199 6.82 -17.48 15.14
CA ALA A 199 6.09 -18.75 15.05
C ALA A 199 5.71 -19.04 13.60
N TYR A 200 5.24 -20.26 13.36
CA TYR A 200 4.65 -20.62 12.08
C TYR A 200 3.16 -20.32 12.07
N VAL A 201 2.71 -19.69 10.99
CA VAL A 201 1.33 -19.29 10.73
C VAL A 201 0.86 -20.01 9.47
N GLU A 202 -0.30 -20.67 9.57
CA GLU A 202 -0.89 -21.40 8.46
C GLU A 202 -1.12 -20.49 7.24
N GLY A 203 -0.56 -20.89 6.10
CA GLY A 203 -0.65 -20.15 4.84
C GLY A 203 0.28 -18.95 4.68
N ALA A 204 0.94 -18.48 5.75
CA ALA A 204 1.90 -17.37 5.70
C ALA A 204 3.36 -17.80 5.98
N GLY A 205 3.57 -19.04 6.43
CA GLY A 205 4.91 -19.52 6.77
C GLY A 205 5.32 -18.98 8.14
N ARG A 206 6.38 -18.16 8.20
CA ARG A 206 6.85 -17.58 9.47
C ARG A 206 6.12 -16.25 9.74
N GLY A 207 5.83 -15.96 11.00
CA GLY A 207 5.16 -14.74 11.42
C GLY A 207 5.58 -14.32 12.82
N ALA A 208 5.34 -13.04 13.15
CA ALA A 208 5.62 -12.48 14.47
C ALA A 208 4.34 -12.38 15.31
N ILE A 209 4.38 -12.90 16.53
CA ILE A 209 3.25 -13.00 17.46
C ILE A 209 3.54 -12.20 18.72
N ALA A 210 2.53 -11.50 19.24
CA ALA A 210 2.63 -10.77 20.51
C ALA A 210 2.94 -11.72 21.69
N ARG A 211 3.95 -11.37 22.49
CA ARG A 211 4.30 -12.08 23.74
C ARG A 211 3.42 -11.65 24.92
N GLU A 212 2.73 -10.53 24.78
CA GLU A 212 1.88 -9.90 25.79
C GLU A 212 0.82 -9.05 25.08
N ASP A 213 -0.15 -8.51 25.81
CA ASP A 213 -1.08 -7.53 25.27
C ASP A 213 -0.33 -6.25 24.90
N LEU A 214 -0.48 -5.81 23.66
CA LEU A 214 0.13 -4.61 23.10
C LEU A 214 -0.95 -3.58 22.79
N TYR A 215 -0.77 -2.35 23.24
CA TYR A 215 -1.71 -1.24 23.07
C TYR A 215 -1.21 -0.22 22.06
N VAL A 216 -2.09 0.69 21.63
CA VAL A 216 -1.72 1.80 20.74
C VAL A 216 -0.61 2.64 21.38
N GLY A 217 0.48 2.84 20.65
CA GLY A 217 1.68 3.55 21.08
C GLY A 217 2.79 2.67 21.67
N ASP A 218 2.49 1.41 22.04
CA ASP A 218 3.54 0.48 22.50
C ASP A 218 4.58 0.22 21.41
N THR A 219 5.83 0.02 21.80
CA THR A 219 6.89 -0.41 20.87
C THR A 219 6.97 -1.92 20.88
N ALA A 220 6.56 -2.56 19.78
CA ALA A 220 6.58 -4.01 19.66
C ALA A 220 8.00 -4.55 19.43
N LEU A 221 8.81 -3.80 18.67
CA LEU A 221 10.18 -4.14 18.32
C LEU A 221 11.00 -2.85 18.23
N GLU A 222 12.17 -2.83 18.85
CA GLU A 222 13.14 -1.74 18.79
C GLU A 222 14.52 -2.29 18.40
N ILE A 223 15.08 -1.77 17.31
CA ILE A 223 16.27 -2.33 16.67
C ILE A 223 17.36 -1.26 16.58
N PRO A 224 18.52 -1.43 17.22
CA PRO A 224 19.67 -0.54 17.04
C PRO A 224 20.11 -0.48 15.57
N THR A 225 20.52 0.69 15.09
CA THR A 225 21.02 0.86 13.71
C THR A 225 22.17 -0.07 13.36
N SER A 226 22.98 -0.49 14.36
CA SER A 226 24.05 -1.47 14.15
C SER A 226 23.58 -2.86 13.71
N LEU A 227 22.29 -3.18 13.87
CA LEU A 227 21.68 -4.45 13.45
C LEU A 227 20.92 -4.33 12.12
N ILE A 228 20.94 -3.16 11.49
CA ILE A 228 20.34 -2.91 10.19
C ILE A 228 21.41 -3.14 9.12
N ILE A 229 21.08 -3.95 8.11
CA ILE A 229 21.96 -4.17 6.96
C ILE A 229 21.63 -3.10 5.93
N SER A 230 22.61 -2.24 5.63
CA SER A 230 22.51 -1.13 4.67
C SER A 230 23.79 -1.00 3.85
N GLU A 231 23.78 -0.10 2.86
CA GLU A 231 24.92 0.15 1.95
C GLU A 231 26.25 0.45 2.66
N GLU A 232 26.22 0.92 3.92
CA GLU A 232 27.42 1.19 4.72
C GLU A 232 28.27 -0.08 4.91
N LEU A 233 27.64 -1.25 5.01
CA LEU A 233 28.37 -2.53 5.11
C LEU A 233 29.10 -2.87 3.81
N VAL A 234 28.57 -2.45 2.66
CA VAL A 234 29.26 -2.61 1.39
C VAL A 234 30.47 -1.69 1.36
N LYS A 235 30.35 -0.42 1.80
CA LYS A 235 31.45 0.55 1.84
C LYS A 235 32.65 0.08 2.67
N GLU A 236 32.41 -0.75 3.69
CA GLU A 236 33.43 -1.38 4.53
C GLU A 236 34.08 -2.64 3.91
N SER A 237 33.52 -3.15 2.82
CA SER A 237 33.94 -4.41 2.20
C SER A 237 34.99 -4.23 1.09
N ASP A 238 35.63 -5.34 0.72
CA ASP A 238 36.63 -5.40 -0.35
C ASP A 238 36.04 -5.17 -1.76
N MET A 239 34.72 -5.28 -1.94
CA MET A 239 34.07 -5.08 -3.24
C MET A 239 33.73 -3.62 -3.56
N TYR A 240 33.64 -2.73 -2.57
CA TYR A 240 33.08 -1.38 -2.76
C TYR A 240 33.72 -0.60 -3.92
N HIS A 241 35.05 -0.50 -3.92
CA HIS A 241 35.78 0.29 -4.91
C HIS A 241 35.56 -0.18 -6.36
N ILE A 242 35.32 -1.49 -6.56
CA ILE A 242 35.02 -2.06 -7.88
C ILE A 242 33.60 -1.70 -8.28
N LEU A 243 32.65 -1.88 -7.37
CA LEU A 243 31.23 -1.62 -7.62
C LEU A 243 30.96 -0.13 -7.85
N GLU A 244 31.62 0.75 -7.08
CA GLU A 244 31.56 2.20 -7.23
C GLU A 244 32.16 2.64 -8.58
N ALA A 245 33.30 2.07 -8.99
CA ALA A 245 33.91 2.37 -10.29
C ALA A 245 33.05 1.95 -11.49
N ASN A 246 32.15 0.97 -11.30
CA ASN A 246 31.17 0.53 -12.28
C ASN A 246 29.83 1.29 -12.18
N GLU A 247 29.76 2.37 -11.39
CA GLU A 247 28.58 3.22 -11.21
C GLU A 247 27.31 2.43 -10.80
N MET A 248 27.47 1.35 -10.02
CA MET A 248 26.35 0.52 -9.62
C MET A 248 25.45 1.23 -8.60
N SER A 249 24.15 0.95 -8.64
CA SER A 249 23.22 1.42 -7.60
C SER A 249 23.49 0.73 -6.26
N SER A 250 23.19 1.42 -5.16
CA SER A 250 23.31 0.88 -3.81
C SER A 250 22.53 -0.44 -3.63
N GLU A 251 21.35 -0.56 -4.25
CA GLU A 251 20.57 -1.80 -4.26
C GLU A 251 21.33 -2.97 -4.90
N THR A 252 21.92 -2.77 -6.08
CA THR A 252 22.70 -3.80 -6.77
C THR A 252 23.94 -4.17 -5.96
N MET A 253 24.62 -3.18 -5.37
CA MET A 253 25.79 -3.44 -4.53
C MET A 253 25.45 -4.32 -3.33
N LEU A 254 24.33 -4.03 -2.65
CA LEU A 254 23.85 -4.79 -1.50
C LEU A 254 23.46 -6.23 -1.85
N LEU A 255 22.90 -6.42 -3.04
CA LEU A 255 22.59 -7.73 -3.57
C LEU A 255 23.86 -8.57 -3.74
N LEU A 256 24.86 -8.04 -4.44
CA LEU A 256 26.15 -8.71 -4.67
C LEU A 256 26.89 -8.99 -3.34
N TRP A 257 26.85 -8.03 -2.42
CA TRP A 257 27.40 -8.20 -1.08
C TRP A 257 26.72 -9.35 -0.34
N SER A 258 25.39 -9.45 -0.41
CA SER A 258 24.62 -10.50 0.25
C SER A 258 24.93 -11.89 -0.30
N MET A 259 25.19 -12.02 -1.61
CA MET A 259 25.60 -13.28 -2.24
C MET A 259 26.89 -13.82 -1.63
N LYS A 260 27.90 -12.96 -1.42
CA LYS A 260 29.18 -13.32 -0.78
C LYS A 260 29.03 -13.51 0.73
N GLU A 261 28.36 -12.58 1.40
CA GLU A 261 28.28 -12.53 2.87
C GLU A 261 27.52 -13.72 3.46
N LYS A 262 26.53 -14.27 2.74
CA LYS A 262 25.81 -15.50 3.11
C LYS A 262 26.76 -16.65 3.47
N TYR A 263 27.91 -16.75 2.79
CA TYR A 263 28.89 -17.83 2.98
C TYR A 263 30.03 -17.44 3.93
N ASN A 264 30.09 -16.19 4.40
CA ASN A 264 31.10 -15.71 5.32
C ASN A 264 30.81 -16.19 6.75
N THR A 265 31.56 -17.18 7.23
CA THR A 265 31.39 -17.75 8.58
C THR A 265 31.71 -16.78 9.71
N ASN A 266 32.46 -15.71 9.42
CA ASN A 266 32.81 -14.67 10.39
C ASN A 266 31.87 -13.45 10.31
N SER A 267 30.84 -13.50 9.47
CA SER A 267 29.87 -12.42 9.35
C SER A 267 29.18 -12.14 10.68
N LYS A 268 29.04 -10.86 11.03
CA LYS A 268 28.19 -10.41 12.13
C LYS A 268 26.75 -10.91 11.97
N PHE A 269 26.29 -11.01 10.72
CA PHE A 269 24.92 -11.37 10.35
C PHE A 269 24.78 -12.85 9.99
N LYS A 270 25.76 -13.70 10.29
CA LYS A 270 25.72 -15.13 9.94
C LYS A 270 24.47 -15.83 10.48
N VAL A 271 24.06 -15.50 11.72
CA VAL A 271 22.84 -16.04 12.34
C VAL A 271 21.60 -15.69 11.53
N TYR A 272 21.51 -14.46 11.02
CA TYR A 272 20.41 -14.03 10.16
C TYR A 272 20.40 -14.81 8.84
N PHE A 273 21.52 -14.88 8.13
CA PHE A 273 21.62 -15.64 6.88
C PHE A 273 21.26 -17.12 7.07
N ASP A 274 21.62 -17.74 8.21
CA ASP A 274 21.28 -19.14 8.52
C ASP A 274 19.79 -19.37 8.79
N THR A 275 19.05 -18.31 9.14
CA THR A 275 17.60 -18.36 9.32
C THR A 275 16.81 -18.14 8.04
N LEU A 276 17.42 -17.53 7.02
CA LEU A 276 16.75 -17.30 5.74
C LEU A 276 16.40 -18.62 5.05
N PRO A 277 15.34 -18.65 4.24
CA PRO A 277 14.96 -19.85 3.53
C PRO A 277 15.98 -20.10 2.39
N GLU A 278 16.15 -21.37 2.02
CA GLU A 278 17.00 -21.72 0.89
C GLU A 278 16.40 -21.24 -0.44
N GLU A 279 15.07 -21.16 -0.50
CA GLU A 279 14.27 -20.73 -1.64
C GLU A 279 13.13 -19.82 -1.13
N PHE A 280 12.79 -18.77 -1.87
CA PHE A 280 11.59 -17.98 -1.57
C PHE A 280 10.37 -18.63 -2.26
N HIS A 281 9.20 -17.99 -2.24
CA HIS A 281 8.05 -18.44 -3.02
C HIS A 281 7.46 -17.26 -3.81
N THR A 282 8.33 -16.42 -4.38
CA THR A 282 7.89 -15.27 -5.18
C THR A 282 7.54 -15.69 -6.61
N GLY A 283 6.84 -14.82 -7.34
CA GLY A 283 6.58 -15.03 -8.78
C GLY A 283 7.84 -15.15 -9.64
N LEU A 284 9.01 -14.75 -9.11
CA LEU A 284 10.29 -14.72 -9.81
C LEU A 284 11.00 -16.07 -9.86
N ILE A 285 10.57 -17.06 -9.08
CA ILE A 285 11.17 -18.39 -9.11
C ILE A 285 10.89 -19.06 -10.46
N GLY A 286 11.88 -19.73 -11.02
CA GLY A 286 11.75 -20.50 -12.25
C GLY A 286 12.58 -20.03 -13.42
N VAL A 287 13.11 -21.02 -14.14
CA VAL A 287 13.82 -20.81 -15.40
C VAL A 287 12.88 -20.15 -16.40
N LEU A 288 13.28 -19.01 -16.95
CA LEU A 288 12.70 -18.48 -18.18
C LEU A 288 13.06 -19.48 -19.29
N LEU A 289 12.22 -20.48 -19.52
CA LEU A 289 12.37 -21.30 -20.71
C LEU A 289 12.19 -20.35 -21.89
N SER A 290 13.28 -20.08 -22.60
CA SER A 290 13.38 -19.29 -23.82
C SER A 290 12.62 -19.93 -25.00
N PHE A 291 11.41 -20.42 -24.77
CA PHE A 291 10.64 -21.28 -25.68
C PHE A 291 9.15 -20.94 -25.75
N ILE A 292 8.75 -19.67 -25.66
CA ILE A 292 7.40 -19.25 -26.09
C ILE A 292 7.39 -18.87 -27.59
N SER A 293 8.46 -19.15 -28.35
CA SER A 293 8.54 -18.82 -29.79
C SER A 293 8.97 -19.96 -30.71
N SER A 294 9.15 -21.21 -30.25
CA SER A 294 9.51 -22.32 -31.14
C SER A 294 8.66 -23.57 -30.89
N PRO A 295 7.83 -24.02 -31.86
CA PRO A 295 7.01 -25.22 -31.74
C PRO A 295 7.81 -26.54 -31.94
N PHE A 296 9.14 -26.49 -31.92
CA PHE A 296 10.00 -27.64 -32.16
C PHE A 296 11.16 -27.65 -31.16
N TYR A 297 11.00 -28.30 -30.01
CA TYR A 297 12.01 -29.13 -29.34
C TYR A 297 11.40 -29.76 -28.07
N PRO A 298 11.31 -31.10 -27.97
CA PRO A 298 10.87 -31.77 -26.74
C PRO A 298 12.08 -32.17 -25.88
N THR A 299 11.88 -32.11 -24.56
CA THR A 299 12.55 -32.89 -23.50
C THR A 299 14.08 -32.78 -23.38
N PHE A 300 14.53 -32.21 -22.25
CA PHE A 300 15.54 -32.74 -21.31
C PHE A 300 16.20 -31.57 -20.58
N LEU A 301 15.55 -31.10 -19.50
CA LEU A 301 16.29 -30.51 -18.39
C LEU A 301 15.64 -30.98 -17.09
N ASN A 302 16.23 -32.01 -16.51
CA ASN A 302 15.94 -32.42 -15.14
C ASN A 302 16.67 -31.43 -14.23
N ALA A 303 16.07 -30.27 -13.96
CA ALA A 303 16.52 -29.38 -12.90
C ALA A 303 15.52 -29.51 -11.75
N SER A 304 16.07 -29.84 -10.58
CA SER A 304 15.33 -30.10 -9.35
C SER A 304 14.68 -28.80 -8.88
N GLY A 305 13.36 -28.80 -8.73
CA GLY A 305 12.68 -28.13 -7.61
C GLY A 305 12.54 -26.61 -7.58
N LEU A 306 12.69 -25.84 -8.66
CA LEU A 306 12.64 -24.38 -8.59
C LEU A 306 11.90 -23.75 -9.77
N SER A 307 10.57 -23.70 -9.74
CA SER A 307 9.76 -23.01 -10.75
C SER A 307 8.45 -22.44 -10.22
N PHE A 308 8.13 -21.17 -10.55
CA PHE A 308 6.74 -20.78 -10.80
C PHE A 308 6.26 -21.68 -11.92
N GLU A 309 5.48 -22.69 -11.54
CA GLU A 309 5.29 -23.89 -12.35
C GLU A 309 4.68 -23.51 -13.72
N VAL A 310 5.07 -24.20 -14.79
CA VAL A 310 4.48 -24.00 -16.13
C VAL A 310 2.95 -24.00 -16.05
N ASP A 311 2.43 -24.85 -15.18
CA ASP A 311 1.00 -24.95 -14.85
C ASP A 311 0.43 -23.63 -14.31
N ALA A 312 1.16 -22.88 -13.48
CA ALA A 312 0.72 -21.57 -12.97
C ALA A 312 0.64 -20.53 -14.09
N PHE A 313 1.60 -20.51 -15.02
CA PHE A 313 1.53 -19.67 -16.23
C PHE A 313 0.35 -20.04 -17.13
N VAL A 314 0.10 -21.35 -17.32
CA VAL A 314 -1.06 -21.84 -18.05
C VAL A 314 -2.35 -21.41 -17.36
N VAL A 315 -2.39 -21.41 -16.03
CA VAL A 315 -3.52 -20.86 -15.27
C VAL A 315 -3.69 -19.38 -15.57
N LEU A 316 -2.64 -18.58 -15.38
CA LEU A 316 -2.67 -17.12 -15.54
C LEU A 316 -3.13 -16.71 -16.95
N GLY A 317 -2.72 -17.43 -18.00
CA GLY A 317 -3.01 -17.07 -19.39
C GLY A 317 -2.62 -15.62 -19.68
N ASP A 318 -3.32 -14.94 -20.58
CA ASP A 318 -3.04 -13.55 -20.97
C ASP A 318 -3.46 -12.50 -19.91
N SER A 319 -3.32 -12.82 -18.62
CA SER A 319 -3.60 -11.90 -17.53
C SER A 319 -2.47 -10.89 -17.29
N PRO A 320 -2.76 -9.70 -16.72
CA PRO A 320 -1.74 -8.70 -16.41
C PRO A 320 -0.57 -9.21 -15.55
N LEU A 321 -0.87 -10.06 -14.56
CA LEU A 321 0.16 -10.67 -13.70
C LEU A 321 1.14 -11.57 -14.49
N MET A 322 0.68 -12.25 -15.54
CA MET A 322 1.60 -13.03 -16.38
C MET A 322 2.67 -12.14 -17.01
N PHE A 323 2.24 -11.02 -17.60
CA PHE A 323 3.14 -10.06 -18.24
C PHE A 323 4.10 -9.43 -17.22
N GLU A 324 3.59 -9.03 -16.05
CA GLU A 324 4.39 -8.49 -14.95
C GLU A 324 5.52 -9.45 -14.52
N ILE A 325 5.21 -10.74 -14.35
CA ILE A 325 6.21 -11.75 -13.98
C ILE A 325 7.23 -11.97 -15.10
N ILE A 326 6.80 -12.03 -16.37
CA ILE A 326 7.71 -12.21 -17.51
C ILE A 326 8.69 -11.04 -17.60
N GLU A 327 8.19 -9.80 -17.55
CA GLU A 327 9.00 -8.59 -17.62
C GLU A 327 10.02 -8.54 -16.47
N ALA A 328 9.59 -8.84 -15.24
CA ALA A 328 10.48 -8.87 -14.09
C ALA A 328 11.59 -9.93 -14.24
N LYS A 329 11.26 -11.13 -14.74
CA LYS A 329 12.25 -12.19 -14.98
C LYS A 329 13.24 -11.83 -16.08
N GLU A 330 12.77 -11.29 -17.20
CA GLU A 330 13.64 -10.82 -18.28
C GLU A 330 14.57 -9.70 -17.82
N HIS A 331 14.06 -8.77 -17.01
CA HIS A 331 14.86 -7.70 -16.42
C HIS A 331 16.02 -8.26 -15.57
N LEU A 332 15.73 -9.21 -14.67
CA LEU A 332 16.76 -9.84 -13.83
C LEU A 332 17.78 -10.63 -14.66
N GLN A 333 17.33 -11.37 -15.67
CA GLN A 333 18.21 -12.14 -16.55
C GLN A 333 19.17 -11.22 -17.32
N ASN A 334 18.65 -10.10 -17.83
CA ASN A 334 19.44 -9.09 -18.51
C ASN A 334 20.46 -8.44 -17.55
N GLN A 335 20.05 -8.08 -16.34
CA GLN A 335 20.98 -7.56 -15.33
C GLN A 335 22.11 -8.55 -15.03
N TYR A 336 21.79 -9.82 -14.78
CA TYR A 336 22.79 -10.85 -14.50
C TYR A 336 23.80 -10.99 -15.65
N ASN A 337 23.29 -11.14 -16.88
CA ASN A 337 24.12 -11.37 -18.07
C ASN A 337 25.06 -10.19 -18.37
N LEU A 338 24.62 -8.97 -18.05
CA LEU A 338 25.42 -7.76 -18.26
C LEU A 338 26.50 -7.57 -17.20
N LEU A 339 26.21 -7.92 -15.94
CA LEU A 339 27.06 -7.55 -14.81
C LEU A 339 27.96 -8.69 -14.35
N ILE A 340 27.37 -9.85 -14.03
CA ILE A 340 28.05 -10.87 -13.24
C ILE A 340 29.23 -11.52 -13.96
N PRO A 341 29.14 -11.93 -15.25
CA PRO A 341 30.25 -12.57 -15.94
C PRO A 341 31.51 -11.69 -16.00
N SER A 342 31.35 -10.39 -16.27
CA SER A 342 32.48 -9.43 -16.36
C SER A 342 33.15 -9.24 -14.99
N LEU A 343 32.37 -9.06 -13.92
CA LEU A 343 32.93 -8.97 -12.56
C LEU A 343 33.73 -10.20 -12.17
N CYS A 344 33.22 -11.40 -12.50
CA CYS A 344 33.89 -12.66 -12.19
C CYS A 344 35.18 -12.86 -13.00
N GLU A 345 35.21 -12.38 -14.26
CA GLU A 345 36.40 -12.48 -15.12
C GLU A 345 37.49 -11.47 -14.72
N GLU A 346 37.10 -10.24 -14.42
CA GLU A 346 38.03 -9.14 -14.10
C GLU A 346 38.56 -9.22 -12.67
N HIS A 347 37.75 -9.72 -11.73
CA HIS A 347 38.03 -9.70 -10.29
C HIS A 347 37.65 -11.03 -9.58
N PRO A 348 38.19 -12.19 -10.01
CA PRO A 348 37.78 -13.51 -9.50
C PRO A 348 38.06 -13.72 -8.00
N ASP A 349 39.05 -13.03 -7.44
CA ASP A 349 39.39 -13.08 -6.02
C ASP A 349 38.35 -12.40 -5.12
N ILE A 350 37.60 -11.43 -5.66
CA ILE A 350 36.54 -10.71 -4.94
C ILE A 350 35.17 -11.26 -5.30
N PHE A 351 34.97 -11.63 -6.57
CA PHE A 351 33.75 -12.22 -7.13
C PHE A 351 33.99 -13.65 -7.63
N PRO A 352 34.17 -14.63 -6.72
CA PRO A 352 34.39 -16.02 -7.09
C PRO A 352 33.17 -16.60 -7.83
N PRO A 353 33.32 -17.14 -9.06
CA PRO A 353 32.20 -17.60 -9.89
C PRO A 353 31.23 -18.56 -9.19
N GLU A 354 31.73 -19.38 -8.25
CA GLU A 354 30.93 -20.33 -7.47
C GLU A 354 29.91 -19.67 -6.53
N LEU A 355 30.13 -18.41 -6.10
CA LEU A 355 29.20 -17.65 -5.27
C LEU A 355 28.29 -16.73 -6.10
N PHE A 356 28.67 -16.49 -7.36
CA PHE A 356 28.00 -15.57 -8.27
C PHE A 356 27.33 -16.29 -9.45
N THR A 357 26.65 -17.39 -9.16
CA THR A 357 25.79 -18.11 -10.12
C THR A 357 24.43 -17.41 -10.28
N TRP A 358 23.69 -17.74 -11.35
CA TRP A 358 22.33 -17.26 -11.58
C TRP A 358 21.40 -17.55 -10.40
N GLU A 359 21.49 -18.74 -9.81
CA GLU A 359 20.65 -19.16 -8.69
C GLU A 359 20.91 -18.32 -7.42
N GLN A 360 22.18 -18.02 -7.12
CA GLN A 360 22.53 -17.15 -5.99
C GLN A 360 22.14 -15.70 -6.25
N PHE A 361 22.23 -15.23 -7.49
CA PHE A 361 21.80 -13.89 -7.87
C PHE A 361 20.29 -13.74 -7.68
N LEU A 362 19.50 -14.69 -8.21
CA LEU A 362 18.06 -14.70 -8.05
C LEU A 362 17.65 -14.77 -6.57
N TRP A 363 18.27 -15.66 -5.79
CA TRP A 363 18.03 -15.74 -4.34
C TRP A 363 18.28 -14.40 -3.63
N ALA A 364 19.34 -13.68 -4.02
CA ALA A 364 19.64 -12.38 -3.45
C ALA A 364 18.63 -11.31 -3.91
N CYS A 365 18.20 -11.30 -5.18
CA CYS A 365 17.10 -10.45 -5.64
C CYS A 365 15.85 -10.66 -4.79
N GLU A 366 15.42 -11.91 -4.63
CA GLU A 366 14.21 -12.26 -3.91
C GLU A 366 14.28 -11.90 -2.43
N LEU A 367 15.45 -12.09 -1.79
CA LEU A 367 15.68 -11.63 -0.42
C LEU A 367 15.42 -10.13 -0.30
N TRP A 368 16.03 -9.32 -1.16
CA TRP A 368 15.91 -7.86 -1.09
C TRP A 368 14.53 -7.35 -1.51
N TYR A 369 13.86 -7.99 -2.47
CA TYR A 369 12.50 -7.61 -2.88
C TYR A 369 11.45 -7.95 -1.82
N SER A 370 11.57 -9.09 -1.15
CA SER A 370 10.59 -9.54 -0.16
C SER A 370 10.83 -9.00 1.25
N ASN A 371 12.07 -8.65 1.61
CA ASN A 371 12.43 -8.23 2.97
C ASN A 371 13.04 -6.82 3.05
N GLY A 372 13.28 -6.16 1.92
CA GLY A 372 13.84 -4.81 1.88
C GLY A 372 12.88 -3.76 2.44
N MET A 373 13.38 -2.91 3.33
CA MET A 373 12.62 -1.82 3.94
C MET A 373 13.29 -0.48 3.63
N LYS A 374 12.51 0.53 3.24
CA LYS A 374 13.01 1.90 3.07
C LYS A 374 13.08 2.59 4.43
N ILE A 375 14.28 2.92 4.90
CA ILE A 375 14.55 3.51 6.21
C ILE A 375 15.18 4.89 6.05
N MET A 376 14.56 5.90 6.63
CA MET A 376 15.11 7.25 6.78
C MET A 376 16.05 7.30 7.99
N PHE A 377 17.30 7.68 7.76
CA PHE A 377 18.31 7.85 8.80
C PHE A 377 18.39 9.30 9.31
N PRO A 378 19.13 9.58 10.40
CA PRO A 378 19.23 10.91 10.98
C PRO A 378 19.86 11.97 10.07
N ASP A 379 20.59 11.55 9.03
CA ASP A 379 21.15 12.41 7.98
C ASP A 379 20.09 12.89 6.96
N GLY A 380 18.87 12.34 7.03
CA GLY A 380 17.78 12.66 6.10
C GLY A 380 17.71 11.74 4.89
N GLU A 381 18.72 10.87 4.69
CA GLU A 381 18.78 9.96 3.55
C GLU A 381 17.91 8.73 3.78
N ILE A 382 17.21 8.31 2.73
CA ILE A 382 16.37 7.10 2.72
C ILE A 382 17.17 5.98 2.05
N ARG A 383 17.37 4.88 2.78
CA ARG A 383 18.14 3.72 2.30
C ARG A 383 17.28 2.47 2.31
N THR A 384 17.45 1.62 1.29
CA THR A 384 16.92 0.26 1.30
C THR A 384 17.75 -0.59 2.24
N CYS A 385 17.12 -1.24 3.22
CA CYS A 385 17.80 -1.99 4.26
C CYS A 385 17.15 -3.36 4.49
N LEU A 386 17.93 -4.36 4.89
CA LEU A 386 17.38 -5.56 5.54
C LEU A 386 17.38 -5.36 7.05
N VAL A 387 16.27 -5.74 7.68
CA VAL A 387 16.07 -5.58 9.12
C VAL A 387 15.74 -6.97 9.71
N PRO A 388 16.75 -7.76 10.11
CA PRO A 388 16.66 -9.20 10.33
C PRO A 388 15.40 -9.72 11.05
N VAL A 389 15.10 -9.20 12.23
CA VAL A 389 13.94 -9.67 13.03
C VAL A 389 12.62 -9.06 12.54
N ALA A 390 12.65 -7.86 11.95
CA ALA A 390 11.45 -7.22 11.43
C ALA A 390 10.94 -7.90 10.15
N GLY A 391 11.81 -8.59 9.40
CA GLY A 391 11.43 -9.36 8.21
C GLY A 391 10.41 -10.48 8.47
N PHE A 392 10.20 -10.89 9.73
CA PHE A 392 9.17 -11.87 10.08
C PHE A 392 7.77 -11.26 10.28
N LEU A 393 7.61 -9.94 10.22
CA LEU A 393 6.30 -9.32 10.32
C LEU A 393 5.58 -9.45 8.96
N ASN A 394 4.50 -10.22 8.93
CA ASN A 394 3.67 -10.40 7.73
C ASN A 394 2.79 -9.19 7.43
N HIS A 395 2.27 -9.15 6.20
CA HIS A 395 1.33 -8.11 5.77
C HIS A 395 -0.14 -8.45 5.99
N SER A 396 -0.96 -7.42 6.18
CA SER A 396 -2.42 -7.49 6.19
C SER A 396 -3.02 -6.18 5.69
N LEU A 397 -4.22 -6.24 5.12
CA LEU A 397 -5.05 -5.06 4.82
C LEU A 397 -5.48 -4.30 6.09
N TYR A 398 -5.39 -4.96 7.25
CA TYR A 398 -5.65 -4.40 8.58
C TYR A 398 -4.39 -4.49 9.45
N PRO A 399 -3.33 -3.76 9.11
CA PRO A 399 -2.04 -3.85 9.80
C PRO A 399 -2.15 -3.33 11.24
N HIS A 400 -1.22 -3.79 12.08
CA HIS A 400 -1.06 -3.32 13.46
C HIS A 400 0.06 -2.29 13.56
N ILE A 401 1.03 -2.34 12.65
CA ILE A 401 2.16 -1.42 12.55
C ILE A 401 2.14 -0.81 11.14
N ILE A 402 1.86 0.49 11.05
CA ILE A 402 1.90 1.25 9.78
C ILE A 402 3.07 2.22 9.72
N ASN A 403 3.52 2.69 10.88
CA ASN A 403 4.57 3.68 10.98
C ASN A 403 5.86 3.02 11.45
N TYR A 404 6.70 2.74 10.48
CA TYR A 404 8.05 2.24 10.63
C TYR A 404 8.88 2.85 9.50
N GLY A 405 10.20 2.83 9.60
CA GLY A 405 11.05 3.37 8.53
C GLY A 405 11.66 4.74 8.81
N LYS A 406 11.71 5.18 10.06
CA LYS A 406 12.56 6.31 10.46
C LYS A 406 13.32 5.96 11.74
N VAL A 407 14.63 6.16 11.71
CA VAL A 407 15.49 6.01 12.88
C VAL A 407 15.24 7.18 13.83
N ASP A 408 15.01 6.85 15.10
CA ASP A 408 14.94 7.82 16.18
C ASP A 408 16.36 8.32 16.47
N SER A 409 16.61 9.62 16.27
CA SER A 409 17.94 10.22 16.42
C SER A 409 18.44 10.28 17.86
N THR A 410 17.54 10.21 18.86
CA THR A 410 17.89 10.28 20.28
C THR A 410 18.38 8.92 20.77
N THR A 411 17.69 7.86 20.36
CA THR A 411 17.99 6.48 20.76
C THR A 411 18.89 5.74 19.77
N ASN A 412 19.02 6.25 18.54
CA ASN A 412 19.70 5.61 17.41
C ASN A 412 19.14 4.20 17.12
N THR A 413 17.82 4.06 17.23
CA THR A 413 17.07 2.82 17.01
C THR A 413 15.95 3.03 15.99
N LEU A 414 15.60 1.96 15.29
CA LEU A 414 14.40 1.85 14.48
C LEU A 414 13.29 1.23 15.34
N LYS A 415 12.15 1.91 15.48
CA LYS A 415 11.02 1.48 16.32
C LYS A 415 9.84 1.06 15.47
N PHE A 416 9.23 -0.05 15.85
CA PHE A 416 8.00 -0.58 15.28
C PHE A 416 6.87 -0.38 16.30
N CYS A 417 6.21 0.78 16.22
CA CYS A 417 5.18 1.16 17.18
C CYS A 417 3.79 0.69 16.74
N MET A 418 3.04 0.18 17.71
CA MET A 418 1.68 -0.30 17.53
C MET A 418 0.75 0.87 17.20
N SER A 419 0.20 0.82 15.99
CA SER A 419 -0.84 1.72 15.51
C SER A 419 -2.24 1.20 15.87
N ARG A 420 -2.37 -0.11 16.12
CA ARG A 420 -3.57 -0.76 16.65
C ARG A 420 -3.17 -1.73 17.75
N ALA A 421 -4.07 -1.98 18.69
CA ALA A 421 -3.82 -2.94 19.77
C ALA A 421 -3.80 -4.39 19.24
N ARG A 422 -3.09 -5.27 19.96
CA ARG A 422 -3.08 -6.71 19.71
C ARG A 422 -2.96 -7.48 21.01
N ASN A 423 -3.78 -8.52 21.16
CA ASN A 423 -3.74 -9.38 22.33
C ASN A 423 -2.57 -10.37 22.27
N GLU A 424 -2.14 -10.83 23.44
CA GLU A 424 -1.14 -11.87 23.60
C GLU A 424 -1.47 -13.10 22.75
N GLY A 425 -0.43 -13.70 22.16
CA GLY A 425 -0.56 -14.95 21.43
C GLY A 425 -1.19 -14.78 20.05
N LYS A 426 -1.51 -13.56 19.62
CA LYS A 426 -2.01 -13.28 18.27
C LYS A 426 -0.93 -12.67 17.37
N GLU A 427 -1.02 -12.94 16.07
CA GLU A 427 -0.10 -12.40 15.07
C GLU A 427 -0.19 -10.88 14.97
N CYS A 428 0.98 -10.24 14.86
CA CYS A 428 1.14 -8.82 14.61
C CYS A 428 1.52 -8.61 13.13
N PHE A 429 0.79 -7.71 12.46
CA PHE A 429 0.99 -7.44 11.04
C PHE A 429 1.60 -6.06 10.80
N LEU A 430 2.47 -5.98 9.80
CA LEU A 430 3.10 -4.78 9.27
C LEU A 430 2.42 -4.36 7.96
N SER A 431 2.31 -3.06 7.70
CA SER A 431 1.86 -2.57 6.40
C SER A 431 3.01 -2.56 5.40
N TYR A 432 3.09 -3.46 4.43
CA TYR A 432 4.12 -3.39 3.37
C TYR A 432 3.93 -2.18 2.44
N GLY A 433 2.70 -1.66 2.38
CA GLY A 433 2.37 -0.47 1.60
C GLY A 433 1.02 -0.62 0.93
N ASN A 434 0.81 0.22 -0.08
CA ASN A 434 -0.41 0.28 -0.88
C ASN A 434 -0.20 -0.56 -2.15
N LEU A 435 -0.07 -1.88 -1.97
CA LEU A 435 0.35 -2.80 -3.03
C LEU A 435 -0.84 -3.62 -3.55
N SER A 436 -0.90 -3.80 -4.87
CA SER A 436 -1.86 -4.71 -5.49
C SER A 436 -1.52 -6.17 -5.17
N SER A 437 -2.51 -7.05 -5.27
CA SER A 437 -2.29 -8.49 -5.15
C SER A 437 -1.36 -9.01 -6.24
N SER A 438 -1.31 -8.40 -7.44
CA SER A 438 -0.34 -8.79 -8.48
C SER A 438 1.10 -8.54 -7.99
N HIS A 439 1.37 -7.33 -7.49
CA HIS A 439 2.69 -6.96 -6.96
C HIS A 439 3.09 -7.82 -5.75
N LEU A 440 2.15 -8.11 -4.85
CA LEU A 440 2.39 -8.98 -3.70
C LEU A 440 2.71 -10.42 -4.12
N ILE A 441 2.08 -10.95 -5.17
CA ILE A 441 2.45 -12.25 -5.73
C ILE A 441 3.85 -12.19 -6.35
N THR A 442 4.11 -11.19 -7.21
CA THR A 442 5.37 -11.06 -7.95
C THR A 442 6.57 -10.99 -7.01
N PHE A 443 6.52 -10.13 -5.99
CA PHE A 443 7.71 -9.80 -5.17
C PHE A 443 7.70 -10.38 -3.76
N TYR A 444 6.55 -10.83 -3.26
CA TYR A 444 6.42 -11.37 -1.89
C TYR A 444 5.83 -12.78 -1.82
N GLY A 445 5.19 -13.29 -2.88
CA GLY A 445 4.73 -14.67 -2.94
C GLY A 445 3.42 -14.97 -2.20
N PHE A 446 2.54 -13.98 -2.01
CA PHE A 446 1.26 -14.21 -1.32
C PHE A 446 0.15 -13.25 -1.81
N ILE A 447 -1.09 -13.59 -1.47
CA ILE A 447 -2.28 -12.73 -1.64
C ILE A 447 -2.86 -12.45 -0.25
N PRO A 448 -3.11 -11.17 0.12
CA PRO A 448 -3.67 -10.84 1.41
C PRO A 448 -5.12 -11.35 1.55
N LYS A 449 -5.53 -11.67 2.78
CA LYS A 449 -6.93 -12.04 3.05
C LYS A 449 -7.84 -10.80 2.96
N GLY A 450 -8.97 -10.95 2.29
CA GLY A 450 -9.98 -9.89 2.14
C GLY A 450 -9.95 -9.27 0.74
N ASP A 451 -10.79 -8.26 0.53
CA ASP A 451 -10.84 -7.52 -0.72
C ASP A 451 -9.83 -6.37 -0.68
N ASN A 452 -8.75 -6.49 -1.45
CA ASN A 452 -7.70 -5.47 -1.50
C ASN A 452 -8.16 -4.26 -2.34
N PRO A 453 -8.24 -3.04 -1.77
CA PRO A 453 -8.69 -1.85 -2.51
C PRO A 453 -7.74 -1.41 -3.63
N TYR A 454 -6.52 -1.95 -3.66
CA TYR A 454 -5.51 -1.70 -4.69
C TYR A 454 -5.54 -2.73 -5.83
N ASP A 455 -6.46 -3.70 -5.80
CA ASP A 455 -6.71 -4.57 -6.94
C ASP A 455 -7.54 -3.83 -8.00
N VAL A 456 -6.82 -3.19 -8.92
CA VAL A 456 -7.36 -2.38 -10.02
C VAL A 456 -7.05 -3.02 -11.36
N ILE A 457 -7.94 -2.82 -12.33
CA ILE A 457 -7.74 -3.18 -13.74
C ILE A 457 -7.40 -1.88 -14.49
N PRO A 458 -6.16 -1.73 -15.01
CA PRO A 458 -5.81 -0.60 -15.86
C PRO A 458 -6.55 -0.70 -17.21
N LEU A 459 -6.99 0.44 -17.73
CA LEU A 459 -7.69 0.59 -19.00
C LEU A 459 -6.95 1.60 -19.87
N GLU A 460 -6.55 1.16 -21.06
CA GLU A 460 -5.90 1.99 -22.08
C GLU A 460 -6.92 2.35 -23.17
N PHE A 461 -6.97 3.62 -23.56
CA PHE A 461 -7.84 4.12 -24.62
C PHE A 461 -6.99 4.76 -25.73
N ASP A 462 -7.28 4.47 -27.00
CA ASP A 462 -6.51 4.90 -28.19
C ASP A 462 -6.46 6.44 -28.43
N ALA A 463 -7.07 7.24 -27.56
CA ALA A 463 -7.32 8.66 -27.79
C ALA A 463 -6.19 9.56 -27.26
N GLY A 464 -5.03 9.55 -27.92
CA GLY A 464 -4.06 10.66 -28.07
C GLY A 464 -3.51 11.42 -26.83
N GLU A 465 -3.99 11.14 -25.63
CA GLU A 465 -3.57 11.69 -24.35
C GLU A 465 -3.18 10.51 -23.45
N ASP A 466 -2.09 10.65 -22.68
CA ASP A 466 -1.63 9.69 -21.66
C ASP A 466 -2.60 9.59 -20.46
N ASP A 467 -3.90 9.45 -20.72
CA ASP A 467 -4.94 9.30 -19.71
C ASP A 467 -5.10 7.81 -19.36
N PHE A 468 -4.31 7.34 -18.39
CA PHE A 468 -4.51 6.02 -17.80
C PHE A 468 -5.78 6.01 -16.95
N HIS A 469 -6.70 5.10 -17.25
CA HIS A 469 -7.91 4.89 -16.46
C HIS A 469 -7.84 3.57 -15.70
N MET A 470 -8.63 3.46 -14.64
CA MET A 470 -8.66 2.30 -13.76
C MET A 470 -10.10 1.90 -13.49
N ALA A 471 -10.33 0.61 -13.31
CA ALA A 471 -11.56 0.06 -12.75
C ALA A 471 -11.25 -0.82 -11.53
N ARG A 472 -12.19 -0.90 -10.59
CA ARG A 472 -12.11 -1.79 -9.42
C ARG A 472 -13.47 -2.41 -9.15
N GLY A 473 -13.52 -3.35 -8.22
CA GLY A 473 -14.77 -3.97 -7.79
C GLY A 473 -15.83 -2.94 -7.38
N THR A 474 -17.03 -3.04 -7.95
CA THR A 474 -18.13 -2.07 -7.69
C THR A 474 -18.65 -2.11 -6.26
N TRP A 475 -18.29 -3.15 -5.50
CA TRP A 475 -18.60 -3.30 -4.07
C TRP A 475 -17.82 -2.32 -3.17
N PHE A 476 -16.78 -1.66 -3.69
CA PHE A 476 -16.06 -0.60 -2.97
C PHE A 476 -16.71 0.78 -3.11
N SER A 477 -17.70 0.93 -3.99
CA SER A 477 -18.45 2.17 -4.13
C SER A 477 -19.75 2.11 -3.32
N THR A 478 -20.16 3.24 -2.77
CA THR A 478 -21.47 3.37 -2.10
C THR A 478 -22.53 4.02 -3.00
N ASN A 479 -22.09 4.62 -4.12
CA ASN A 479 -22.97 5.31 -5.05
C ASN A 479 -23.24 4.48 -6.30
N HIS A 480 -24.33 3.71 -6.26
CA HIS A 480 -24.88 2.98 -7.40
C HIS A 480 -26.03 3.71 -8.09
N GLU A 481 -26.23 5.00 -7.81
CA GLU A 481 -27.27 5.77 -8.47
C GLU A 481 -26.99 5.94 -9.96
N VAL A 482 -28.02 6.34 -10.71
CA VAL A 482 -27.89 6.66 -12.13
C VAL A 482 -26.81 7.73 -12.32
N PHE A 483 -26.00 7.56 -13.35
CA PHE A 483 -24.77 8.29 -13.63
C PHE A 483 -23.53 7.91 -12.79
N HIS A 484 -23.64 6.94 -11.88
CA HIS A 484 -22.52 6.47 -11.06
C HIS A 484 -22.33 4.95 -11.14
N TYR A 485 -23.38 4.15 -10.94
CA TYR A 485 -23.35 2.68 -11.08
C TYR A 485 -22.22 1.97 -10.31
N GLY A 486 -21.71 2.57 -9.24
CA GLY A 486 -20.56 2.04 -8.52
C GLY A 486 -19.23 2.05 -9.30
N LEU A 487 -19.16 2.83 -10.39
CA LEU A 487 -18.00 2.96 -11.27
C LEU A 487 -17.28 4.30 -11.04
N PRO A 488 -15.98 4.38 -11.31
CA PRO A 488 -15.20 5.60 -11.09
C PRO A 488 -15.66 6.75 -11.98
N SER A 489 -15.96 7.90 -11.38
CA SER A 489 -16.37 9.12 -12.09
C SER A 489 -15.37 9.54 -13.17
N PRO A 490 -14.03 9.52 -12.96
CA PRO A 490 -13.08 9.89 -14.02
C PRO A 490 -13.21 9.04 -15.29
N LEU A 491 -13.42 7.72 -15.14
CA LEU A 491 -13.65 6.80 -16.25
C LEU A 491 -14.95 7.11 -16.98
N LEU A 492 -16.06 7.23 -16.25
CA LEU A 492 -17.36 7.53 -16.84
C LEU A 492 -17.34 8.88 -17.57
N ASP A 493 -16.71 9.89 -16.98
CA ASP A 493 -16.60 11.22 -17.59
C ASP A 493 -15.75 11.22 -18.86
N LYS A 494 -14.66 10.44 -18.91
CA LYS A 494 -13.89 10.25 -20.15
C LYS A 494 -14.76 9.63 -21.24
N LEU A 495 -15.45 8.53 -20.95
CA LEU A 495 -16.30 7.84 -21.92
C LEU A 495 -17.45 8.74 -22.42
N ARG A 496 -18.09 9.48 -21.51
CA ARG A 496 -19.11 10.48 -21.86
C ARG A 496 -18.55 11.58 -22.76
N LYS A 497 -17.39 12.14 -22.42
CA LYS A 497 -16.73 13.19 -23.23
C LYS A 497 -16.36 12.69 -24.62
N THR A 498 -15.86 11.45 -24.74
CA THR A 498 -15.51 10.83 -26.03
C THR A 498 -16.75 10.65 -26.91
N ARG A 499 -17.90 10.29 -26.32
CA ARG A 499 -19.14 10.04 -27.04
C ARG A 499 -19.90 11.32 -27.39
N ASN A 500 -20.08 12.23 -26.44
CA ASN A 500 -20.85 13.46 -26.64
C ASN A 500 -20.12 14.66 -26.02
N PRO A 501 -19.20 15.30 -26.77
CA PRO A 501 -18.41 16.42 -26.28
C PRO A 501 -19.23 17.65 -25.87
N THR A 502 -20.48 17.75 -26.34
CA THR A 502 -21.38 18.88 -26.11
C THR A 502 -22.34 18.69 -24.93
N LEU A 503 -22.48 17.48 -24.40
CA LEU A 503 -23.39 17.16 -23.30
C LEU A 503 -22.62 17.07 -21.98
N HIS A 504 -22.69 18.12 -21.16
CA HIS A 504 -21.94 18.22 -19.89
C HIS A 504 -22.79 18.10 -18.62
N THR A 505 -24.09 17.85 -18.76
CA THR A 505 -25.03 17.87 -17.64
C THR A 505 -25.61 16.50 -17.38
N LYS A 506 -25.46 16.01 -16.14
CA LYS A 506 -26.18 14.85 -15.58
C LYS A 506 -27.68 15.15 -15.44
N VAL A 507 -28.36 15.37 -16.54
CA VAL A 507 -29.78 15.70 -16.61
C VAL A 507 -30.45 14.62 -17.44
N LEU A 508 -31.53 14.05 -16.91
CA LEU A 508 -32.30 12.99 -17.55
C LEU A 508 -33.12 13.54 -18.74
N LEU A 509 -32.45 13.96 -19.80
CA LEU A 509 -33.03 14.23 -21.12
C LEU A 509 -32.89 12.98 -22.00
N GLN A 510 -33.76 12.83 -23.00
CA GLN A 510 -33.77 11.67 -23.89
C GLN A 510 -32.38 11.35 -24.49
N GLU A 511 -31.72 12.36 -25.07
CA GLU A 511 -30.37 12.22 -25.65
C GLU A 511 -29.30 11.85 -24.60
N SER A 512 -29.49 12.29 -23.35
CA SER A 512 -28.60 11.92 -22.24
C SER A 512 -28.78 10.46 -21.83
N VAL A 513 -29.99 9.91 -21.92
CA VAL A 513 -30.27 8.51 -21.56
C VAL A 513 -29.73 7.56 -22.62
N GLU A 514 -29.90 7.89 -23.91
CA GLU A 514 -29.33 7.10 -25.02
C GLU A 514 -27.81 7.06 -24.94
N SER A 515 -27.17 8.23 -24.80
CA SER A 515 -25.71 8.32 -24.65
C SER A 515 -25.18 7.54 -23.45
N GLU A 516 -25.94 7.50 -22.35
CA GLU A 516 -25.53 6.80 -21.14
C GLU A 516 -25.65 5.27 -21.28
N ILE A 517 -26.69 4.78 -21.98
CA ILE A 517 -26.83 3.35 -22.32
C ILE A 517 -25.64 2.90 -23.16
N GLU A 518 -25.23 3.68 -24.16
CA GLU A 518 -24.09 3.36 -25.01
C GLU A 518 -22.77 3.26 -24.22
N VAL A 519 -22.53 4.17 -23.27
CA VAL A 519 -21.34 4.12 -22.40
C VAL A 519 -21.32 2.83 -21.58
N LEU A 520 -22.45 2.43 -21.01
CA LEU A 520 -22.55 1.19 -20.23
C LEU A 520 -22.41 -0.06 -21.11
N GLU A 521 -22.96 -0.05 -22.32
CA GLU A 521 -22.79 -1.14 -23.29
C GLU A 521 -21.34 -1.29 -23.75
N GLU A 522 -20.63 -0.18 -23.98
CA GLU A 522 -19.19 -0.18 -24.29
C GLU A 522 -18.38 -0.81 -23.15
N LEU A 523 -18.67 -0.43 -21.89
CA LEU A 523 -18.03 -1.03 -20.73
C LEU A 523 -18.33 -2.53 -20.61
N CYS A 524 -19.60 -2.93 -20.78
CA CYS A 524 -19.97 -4.36 -20.79
C CYS A 524 -19.15 -5.13 -21.83
N ASN A 525 -19.10 -4.65 -23.08
CA ASN A 525 -18.39 -5.33 -24.16
C ASN A 525 -16.89 -5.46 -23.86
N THR A 526 -16.27 -4.40 -23.33
CA THR A 526 -14.86 -4.41 -22.94
C THR A 526 -14.59 -5.45 -21.85
N PHE A 527 -15.41 -5.46 -20.79
CA PHE A 527 -15.21 -6.35 -19.66
C PHE A 527 -15.64 -7.80 -19.92
N ASP A 528 -16.66 -8.03 -20.76
CA ASP A 528 -17.05 -9.37 -21.21
C ASP A 528 -15.94 -10.00 -22.06
N SER A 529 -15.31 -9.23 -22.96
CA SER A 529 -14.13 -9.66 -23.72
C SER A 529 -12.96 -10.05 -22.79
N MET A 530 -12.70 -9.25 -21.75
CA MET A 530 -11.71 -9.60 -20.73
C MET A 530 -12.09 -10.88 -19.97
N MET A 531 -13.38 -11.05 -19.64
CA MET A 531 -13.88 -12.24 -18.95
C MET A 531 -13.64 -13.49 -19.78
N ASP A 532 -13.96 -13.46 -21.08
CA ASP A 532 -13.80 -14.60 -22.00
C ASP A 532 -12.35 -15.11 -22.04
N ASN A 533 -11.37 -14.21 -21.99
CA ASN A 533 -9.95 -14.57 -21.91
C ASN A 533 -9.57 -15.26 -20.58
N LEU A 534 -10.35 -15.06 -19.53
CA LEU A 534 -10.13 -15.67 -18.22
C LEU A 534 -10.84 -17.02 -18.05
N LEU A 535 -11.77 -17.42 -18.93
CA LEU A 535 -12.69 -18.58 -18.76
C LEU A 535 -12.06 -19.97 -18.89
N VAL A 536 -10.74 -20.09 -19.08
CA VAL A 536 -10.09 -21.41 -19.04
C VAL A 536 -10.23 -21.99 -17.62
N ASP A 537 -11.16 -22.92 -17.45
CA ASP A 537 -11.43 -23.62 -16.20
C ASP A 537 -10.60 -24.91 -16.12
N PHE A 538 -9.89 -25.05 -15.01
CA PHE A 538 -9.15 -26.27 -14.67
C PHE A 538 -10.04 -27.18 -13.84
N ASP A 539 -10.05 -28.48 -14.16
CA ASP A 539 -10.85 -29.50 -13.47
C ASP A 539 -10.57 -29.51 -11.95
N ASP A 540 -11.56 -29.89 -11.15
CA ASP A 540 -11.48 -30.01 -9.69
C ASP A 540 -10.39 -31.00 -9.23
N GLY A 541 -9.97 -31.92 -10.11
CA GLY A 541 -8.81 -32.79 -9.92
C GLY A 541 -7.48 -32.03 -9.88
N PHE A 542 -7.33 -30.95 -10.66
CA PHE A 542 -6.13 -30.11 -10.71
C PHE A 542 -5.93 -29.32 -9.40
N ARG A 543 -7.03 -28.95 -8.74
CA ARG A 543 -7.01 -28.15 -7.50
C ARG A 543 -6.56 -28.91 -6.25
N LYS A 544 -6.69 -30.25 -6.22
CA LYS A 544 -6.44 -31.05 -5.00
C LYS A 544 -4.97 -31.41 -4.78
N GLN A 545 -4.09 -31.12 -5.74
CA GLN A 545 -2.63 -31.37 -5.68
C GLN A 545 -1.83 -30.20 -6.27
N ALA A 546 -2.43 -29.02 -6.40
CA ALA A 546 -1.77 -27.85 -6.98
C ALA A 546 -0.59 -27.39 -6.12
N SER A 547 0.51 -26.98 -6.76
CA SER A 547 1.58 -26.26 -6.10
C SER A 547 1.11 -24.90 -5.59
N TRP A 548 1.86 -24.29 -4.68
CA TRP A 548 1.54 -22.98 -4.13
C TRP A 548 1.39 -21.90 -5.21
N ASP A 549 2.26 -21.91 -6.22
CA ASP A 549 2.22 -20.95 -7.33
C ASP A 549 0.94 -21.09 -8.17
N VAL A 550 0.51 -22.32 -8.42
CA VAL A 550 -0.76 -22.61 -9.09
C VAL A 550 -1.94 -22.11 -8.24
N GLU A 551 -1.90 -22.30 -6.92
CA GLU A 551 -2.94 -21.74 -6.05
C GLU A 551 -2.99 -20.21 -6.10
N LEU A 552 -1.86 -19.52 -6.10
CA LEU A 552 -1.80 -18.06 -6.24
C LEU A 552 -2.38 -17.62 -7.58
N ALA A 553 -2.01 -18.29 -8.68
CA ALA A 553 -2.54 -18.00 -10.01
C ALA A 553 -4.07 -18.17 -10.07
N ILE A 554 -4.60 -19.26 -9.48
CA ILE A 554 -6.05 -19.51 -9.41
C ILE A 554 -6.74 -18.42 -8.59
N LYS A 555 -6.19 -18.08 -7.42
CA LYS A 555 -6.75 -17.03 -6.54
C LYS A 555 -6.76 -15.67 -7.22
N TYR A 556 -5.67 -15.29 -7.89
CA TYR A 556 -5.58 -14.04 -8.64
C TYR A 556 -6.61 -13.96 -9.78
N LYS A 557 -6.79 -15.04 -10.56
CA LYS A 557 -7.88 -15.07 -11.55
C LYS A 557 -9.26 -14.98 -10.92
N GLY A 558 -9.45 -15.57 -9.75
CA GLY A 558 -10.66 -15.41 -8.97
C GLY A 558 -10.95 -13.95 -8.64
N ILE A 559 -9.94 -13.18 -8.24
CA ILE A 559 -10.05 -11.74 -7.98
C ILE A 559 -10.46 -10.99 -9.26
N LEU A 560 -9.76 -11.20 -10.38
CA LEU A 560 -10.11 -10.54 -11.65
C LEU A 560 -11.54 -10.88 -12.10
N ARG A 561 -11.92 -12.16 -12.07
CA ARG A 561 -13.28 -12.61 -12.41
C ARG A 561 -14.33 -11.94 -11.52
N LYS A 562 -14.06 -11.81 -10.22
CA LYS A 562 -14.95 -11.13 -9.26
C LYS A 562 -15.12 -9.65 -9.60
N ILE A 563 -14.00 -8.94 -9.85
CA ILE A 563 -14.02 -7.52 -10.24
C ILE A 563 -14.84 -7.33 -11.53
N ILE A 564 -14.47 -8.06 -12.59
CA ILE A 564 -15.10 -7.98 -13.91
C ILE A 564 -16.60 -8.28 -13.81
N SER A 565 -16.98 -9.36 -13.13
CA SER A 565 -18.39 -9.73 -12.95
C SER A 565 -19.19 -8.66 -12.21
N SER A 566 -18.58 -7.98 -11.23
CA SER A 566 -19.25 -6.89 -10.50
C SER A 566 -19.48 -5.66 -11.37
N ILE A 567 -18.55 -5.36 -12.28
CA ILE A 567 -18.65 -4.24 -13.23
C ILE A 567 -19.73 -4.54 -14.27
N THR A 568 -19.66 -5.71 -14.93
CA THR A 568 -20.63 -6.09 -15.97
C THR A 568 -22.04 -6.18 -15.41
N THR A 569 -22.22 -6.74 -14.20
CA THR A 569 -23.52 -6.77 -13.51
C THR A 569 -24.05 -5.37 -13.25
N SER A 570 -23.19 -4.44 -12.80
CA SER A 570 -23.59 -3.07 -12.53
C SER A 570 -24.00 -2.32 -13.80
N CYS A 571 -23.19 -2.43 -14.87
CA CYS A 571 -23.50 -1.84 -16.18
C CYS A 571 -24.82 -2.39 -16.75
N GLN A 572 -25.03 -3.71 -16.70
CA GLN A 572 -26.27 -4.34 -17.17
C GLN A 572 -27.50 -3.86 -16.37
N THR A 573 -27.35 -3.74 -15.05
CA THR A 573 -28.40 -3.20 -14.18
C THR A 573 -28.73 -1.75 -14.54
N GLY A 574 -27.71 -0.91 -14.71
CA GLY A 574 -27.85 0.47 -15.16
C GLY A 574 -28.53 0.60 -16.52
N CYS A 575 -28.13 -0.22 -17.51
CA CYS A 575 -28.78 -0.27 -18.82
C CYS A 575 -30.28 -0.60 -18.72
N ASN A 576 -30.64 -1.59 -17.91
CA ASN A 576 -32.04 -1.98 -17.72
C ASN A 576 -32.87 -0.87 -17.08
N GLU A 577 -32.30 -0.19 -16.07
CA GLU A 577 -32.96 0.95 -15.42
C GLU A 577 -33.14 2.12 -16.38
N LEU A 578 -32.12 2.47 -17.15
CA LEU A 578 -32.16 3.56 -18.13
C LEU A 578 -33.16 3.27 -19.25
N ARG A 579 -33.20 2.04 -19.79
CA ARG A 579 -34.20 1.65 -20.79
C ARG A 579 -35.63 1.71 -20.25
N ALA A 580 -35.84 1.31 -19.00
CA ALA A 580 -37.15 1.43 -18.36
C ALA A 580 -37.56 2.91 -18.16
N ARG A 581 -36.60 3.80 -17.85
CA ARG A 581 -36.83 5.25 -17.75
C ARG A 581 -37.08 5.89 -19.12
N PHE A 582 -36.35 5.47 -20.15
CA PHE A 582 -36.52 5.91 -21.53
C PHE A 582 -37.95 5.65 -22.04
N LEU A 583 -38.47 4.45 -21.82
CA LEU A 583 -39.85 4.09 -22.18
C LEU A 583 -40.90 4.98 -21.48
N LYS A 584 -40.65 5.40 -20.23
CA LYS A 584 -41.54 6.32 -19.50
C LYS A 584 -41.51 7.72 -20.09
N ILE A 585 -40.33 8.24 -20.43
CA ILE A 585 -40.18 9.56 -21.07
C ILE A 585 -40.94 9.61 -22.40
N MET A 586 -40.81 8.56 -23.22
CA MET A 586 -41.55 8.47 -24.49
C MET A 586 -43.08 8.40 -24.31
N ASP A 587 -43.56 7.74 -23.27
CA ASP A 587 -44.99 7.63 -22.94
C ASP A 587 -45.55 8.95 -22.37
N GLU A 588 -44.72 9.77 -21.72
CA GLU A 588 -45.08 11.12 -21.27
C GLU A 588 -45.11 12.12 -22.43
N ASP A 589 -44.14 12.07 -23.35
CA ASP A 589 -44.10 12.94 -24.54
C ASP A 589 -45.22 12.65 -25.56
N THR A 590 -45.71 11.40 -25.61
CA THR A 590 -46.84 11.02 -26.48
C THR A 590 -48.22 11.35 -25.90
N ARG A 591 -48.30 11.74 -24.63
CA ARG A 591 -49.54 12.18 -23.95
C ARG A 591 -49.68 13.70 -23.86
N GLY A 592 -48.67 14.46 -24.30
CA GLY A 592 -48.60 15.92 -24.32
C GLY A 592 -49.32 16.58 -25.49
#